data_AF-A0A943L3K5-F1
#
_entry.id   AF-A0A943L3K5-F1
#
_cell.length_a   1.000
_cell.length_b   1.000
_cell.length_c   1.000
_cell.angle_alpha   90.00
_cell.angle_beta   90.00
_cell.angle_gamma   90.00
#
_symmetry.space_group_name_H-M   'P 1'
#
loop_
_entity.id
_entity.type
_entity.pdbx_description
1 polymer ?
#
loop_
_entity_poly.entity_id
_entity_poly.type
_entity_poly.pdbx_seq_one_letter_code
_entity_poly.pdbx_strand_id
1 'polypeptide(L)'
;MNLTELYSTYYKIRENQVSPTNMLKIMLYGYMNGFYSSRYIKRACLRDINFIFLLEGASAPDHSTFVRFRSLYFAQCAEKILAEMTNFLYDIGEISGKSIFIDGTKIEAYANKYTFVWKKAVTKNM
;
A
#
# COMPACT_ATOMS: atom_id res chain seq x y z
N MET A 1 -6.83 -9.19 -11.59
CA MET A 1 -5.63 -9.05 -10.74
C MET A 1 -5.39 -10.36 -10.01
N ASN A 2 -4.19 -10.92 -10.13
CA ASN A 2 -3.81 -12.19 -9.51
C ASN A 2 -3.36 -11.95 -8.06
N LEU A 3 -4.15 -12.42 -7.10
CA LEU A 3 -3.87 -12.24 -5.67
C LEU A 3 -3.09 -13.39 -5.03
N THR A 4 -2.63 -14.37 -5.81
CA THR A 4 -1.99 -15.59 -5.29
C THR A 4 -0.79 -15.27 -4.40
N GLU A 5 0.04 -14.30 -4.79
CA GLU A 5 1.18 -13.86 -3.99
C GLU A 5 0.77 -13.16 -2.70
N LEU A 6 -0.31 -12.37 -2.71
CA LEU A 6 -0.80 -11.79 -1.47
C LEU A 6 -1.24 -12.89 -0.51
N TYR A 7 -2.02 -13.86 -0.98
CA TYR A 7 -2.48 -14.95 -0.14
C TYR A 7 -1.34 -15.85 0.35
N SER A 8 -0.27 -16.05 -0.44
CA SER A 8 0.89 -16.85 -0.01
C SER A 8 1.69 -16.21 1.12
N THR A 9 1.59 -14.89 1.32
CA THR A 9 2.22 -14.22 2.49
C THR A 9 1.52 -14.54 3.81
N TYR A 10 0.30 -15.09 3.78
CA TYR A 10 -0.45 -15.47 4.98
C TYR A 10 -0.24 -16.95 5.32
N TYR A 11 0.24 -17.22 6.53
CA TYR A 11 0.27 -18.59 7.06
C TYR A 11 -1.14 -19.11 7.44
N LYS A 12 -1.97 -18.25 8.03
CA LYS A 12 -3.34 -18.57 8.42
C LYS A 12 -4.21 -17.31 8.39
N ILE A 13 -5.38 -17.43 7.77
CA ILE A 13 -6.41 -16.39 7.78
C ILE A 13 -7.45 -16.77 8.81
N ARG A 14 -7.81 -15.83 9.70
CA ARG A 14 -8.86 -16.03 10.72
C ARG A 14 -10.19 -15.52 10.16
N GLU A 15 -11.26 -16.27 10.38
CA GLU A 15 -12.61 -15.89 9.89
C GLU A 15 -13.10 -14.56 10.45
N ASN A 16 -12.74 -14.22 11.69
CA ASN A 16 -13.14 -12.95 12.33
C ASN A 16 -12.26 -11.75 11.95
N GLN A 17 -11.43 -11.86 10.90
CA GLN A 17 -10.58 -10.76 10.43
C GLN A 17 -11.00 -10.32 9.04
N VAL A 18 -10.80 -9.03 8.75
CA VAL A 18 -10.99 -8.49 7.40
C VAL A 18 -10.10 -9.27 6.43
N SER A 19 -10.70 -9.71 5.32
CA SER A 19 -10.02 -10.53 4.32
C SER A 19 -8.80 -9.79 3.74
N PRO A 20 -7.74 -10.50 3.32
CA PRO A 20 -6.59 -9.89 2.66
C PRO A 20 -6.99 -9.02 1.46
N THR A 21 -7.98 -9.47 0.70
CA THR A 21 -8.55 -8.72 -0.43
C THR A 21 -9.17 -7.40 0.01
N ASN A 22 -9.97 -7.38 1.07
CA ASN A 22 -10.62 -6.14 1.54
C ASN A 22 -9.58 -5.19 2.16
N MET A 23 -8.59 -5.72 2.88
CA MET A 23 -7.44 -4.94 3.34
C MET A 23 -6.69 -4.28 2.17
N LEU A 24 -6.47 -5.03 1.08
CA LEU A 24 -5.83 -4.51 -0.12
C LEU A 24 -6.68 -3.42 -0.79
N LYS A 25 -7.98 -3.66 -1.01
CA LYS A 25 -8.91 -2.68 -1.59
C LYS A 25 -8.87 -1.36 -0.82
N ILE A 26 -8.99 -1.44 0.51
CA ILE A 26 -8.96 -0.27 1.41
C ILE A 26 -7.63 0.48 1.31
N MET A 27 -6.52 -0.25 1.29
CA MET A 27 -5.19 0.37 1.19
C MET A 27 -4.97 1.07 -0.15
N LEU A 28 -5.29 0.41 -1.27
CA LEU A 28 -5.15 0.98 -2.60
C LEU A 28 -6.04 2.21 -2.76
N TYR A 29 -7.31 2.11 -2.35
CA TYR A 29 -8.23 3.25 -2.38
C TYR A 29 -7.76 4.40 -1.49
N GLY A 30 -7.24 4.11 -0.30
CA GLY A 30 -6.63 5.12 0.57
C GLY A 30 -5.48 5.86 -0.11
N TYR A 31 -4.56 5.13 -0.76
CA TYR A 31 -3.43 5.72 -1.46
C TYR A 31 -3.83 6.58 -2.65
N MET A 32 -4.84 6.16 -3.42
CA MET A 32 -5.39 6.95 -4.52
C MET A 32 -5.99 8.28 -4.05
N ASN A 33 -6.47 8.34 -2.80
CA ASN A 33 -7.01 9.56 -2.18
C ASN A 33 -5.96 10.33 -1.33
N GLY A 34 -4.68 9.95 -1.38
CA GLY A 34 -3.62 10.60 -0.61
C GLY A 34 -3.62 10.26 0.90
N PHE A 35 -4.35 9.22 1.31
CA PHE A 35 -4.42 8.78 2.70
C PHE A 35 -3.35 7.72 3.01
N TYR A 36 -2.19 8.16 3.49
CA TYR A 36 -1.06 7.27 3.82
C TYR A 36 -0.97 6.88 5.31
N SER A 37 -1.69 7.62 6.18
CA SER A 37 -1.70 7.37 7.63
C SER A 37 -2.66 6.23 7.98
N SER A 38 -2.16 5.19 8.64
CA SER A 38 -2.99 4.06 9.08
C SER A 38 -4.09 4.48 10.06
N ARG A 39 -3.85 5.52 10.87
CA ARG A 39 -4.86 6.11 11.76
C ARG A 39 -5.95 6.82 10.99
N TYR A 40 -5.57 7.49 9.90
CA TYR A 40 -6.53 8.12 9.01
C TYR A 40 -7.38 7.06 8.30
N ILE A 41 -6.77 6.02 7.74
CA ILE A 41 -7.47 4.90 7.09
C ILE A 41 -8.47 4.25 8.07
N LYS A 42 -8.05 3.98 9.32
CA LYS A 42 -8.96 3.50 10.37
C LYS A 42 -10.16 4.44 10.56
N ARG A 43 -9.92 5.75 10.66
CA ARG A 43 -10.99 6.74 10.85
C ARG A 43 -11.92 6.79 9.63
N ALA A 44 -11.38 6.67 8.42
CA ALA A 44 -12.16 6.60 7.19
C ALA A 44 -13.06 5.34 7.17
N CYS A 45 -12.54 4.19 7.57
CA CYS A 45 -13.30 2.94 7.72
C CYS A 45 -14.51 3.04 8.67
N LEU A 46 -14.57 4.06 9.53
CA LEU A 46 -15.67 4.27 10.47
C LEU A 46 -16.65 5.37 10.02
N ARG A 47 -16.26 6.24 9.08
CA ARG A 47 -16.99 7.49 8.79
C ARG A 47 -17.27 7.72 7.31
N ASP A 48 -16.44 7.18 6.44
CA ASP A 48 -16.51 7.39 5.01
C ASP A 48 -17.24 6.21 4.35
N ILE A 49 -18.29 6.53 3.58
CA ILE A 49 -19.16 5.51 2.97
C ILE A 49 -18.42 4.60 2.00
N ASN A 50 -17.41 5.10 1.30
CA ASN A 50 -16.63 4.30 0.36
C ASN A 50 -15.79 3.26 1.12
N PHE A 51 -15.16 3.67 2.22
CA PHE A 51 -14.39 2.74 3.05
C PHE A 51 -15.28 1.74 3.79
N ILE A 52 -16.46 2.16 4.25
CA ILE A 52 -17.46 1.28 4.86
C ILE A 52 -17.97 0.26 3.83
N PHE A 53 -18.20 0.69 2.59
CA PHE A 53 -18.58 -0.19 1.50
C PHE A 53 -17.48 -1.25 1.22
N LEU A 54 -16.22 -0.84 1.17
CA LEU A 54 -15.08 -1.74 0.95
C LEU A 54 -14.85 -2.75 2.09
N LEU A 55 -15.36 -2.48 3.29
CA LEU A 55 -15.33 -3.45 4.40
C LEU A 55 -16.30 -4.61 4.20
N GLU A 56 -17.31 -4.45 3.35
CA GLU A 56 -18.31 -5.50 3.03
C GLU A 56 -18.98 -6.08 4.30
N GLY A 57 -19.29 -5.20 5.27
CA GLY A 57 -19.93 -5.57 6.53
C GLY A 57 -18.98 -6.05 7.63
N ALA A 58 -17.68 -6.18 7.35
CA ALA A 58 -16.68 -6.49 8.38
C ALA A 58 -16.43 -5.29 9.31
N SER A 59 -16.09 -5.58 10.56
CA SER A 59 -15.69 -4.54 11.53
C SER A 59 -14.41 -3.83 11.08
N ALA A 60 -14.39 -2.51 11.25
CA ALA A 60 -13.23 -1.69 10.89
C ALA A 60 -11.94 -2.17 11.62
N PRO A 61 -10.86 -2.50 10.90
CA PRO A 61 -9.59 -2.89 11.51
C PRO A 61 -8.98 -1.76 12.32
N ASP A 62 -8.21 -2.13 13.34
CA ASP A 62 -7.39 -1.15 14.04
C ASP A 62 -6.21 -0.68 13.15
N HIS A 63 -5.68 0.52 13.44
CA HIS A 63 -4.56 1.11 12.72
C HIS A 63 -3.32 0.19 12.75
N SER A 64 -3.13 -0.56 13.83
CA SER A 64 -2.06 -1.55 13.99
C SER A 64 -2.19 -2.72 13.01
N THR A 65 -3.43 -3.13 12.69
CA THR A 65 -3.71 -4.15 11.67
C THR A 65 -3.33 -3.66 10.28
N PHE A 66 -3.64 -2.40 9.94
CA PHE A 66 -3.19 -1.81 8.67
C PHE A 66 -1.67 -1.70 8.57
N VAL A 67 -1.00 -1.31 9.67
CA VAL A 67 0.48 -1.27 9.71
C VAL A 67 1.06 -2.65 9.46
N ARG A 68 0.54 -3.67 10.16
CA ARG A 68 0.99 -5.06 10.01
C ARG A 68 0.72 -5.59 8.60
N PHE A 69 -0.46 -5.32 8.06
CA PHE A 69 -0.81 -5.66 6.69
C PHE A 69 0.20 -5.08 5.70
N ARG A 70 0.48 -3.78 5.83
CA ARG A 70 1.43 -3.06 4.97
C ARG A 70 2.85 -3.62 5.06
N SER A 71 3.37 -3.83 6.28
CA SER A 71 4.78 -4.17 6.48
C SER A 71 5.10 -5.65 6.28
N LEU A 72 4.20 -6.54 6.71
CA LEU A 72 4.46 -7.98 6.70
C LEU A 72 3.92 -8.67 5.45
N TYR A 73 2.82 -8.20 4.87
CA TYR A 73 2.15 -8.93 3.79
C TYR A 73 2.28 -8.16 2.49
N PHE A 74 1.73 -6.93 2.43
CA PHE A 74 1.73 -6.15 1.21
C PHE A 74 3.15 -5.81 0.72
N ALA A 75 4.09 -5.46 1.61
CA ALA A 75 5.46 -5.13 1.21
C ALA A 75 6.17 -6.22 0.39
N GLN A 76 5.83 -7.50 0.60
CA GLN A 76 6.45 -8.62 -0.11
C GLN A 76 5.97 -8.75 -1.57
N CYS A 77 4.76 -8.30 -1.86
CA CYS A 77 4.12 -8.43 -3.18
C CYS A 77 3.72 -7.08 -3.79
N ALA A 78 4.12 -5.96 -3.17
CA ALA A 78 3.66 -4.62 -3.54
C ALA A 78 4.03 -4.26 -4.98
N GLU A 79 5.27 -4.55 -5.39
CA GLU A 79 5.77 -4.26 -6.74
C GLU A 79 4.88 -4.90 -7.80
N LYS A 80 4.62 -6.21 -7.68
CA LYS A 80 3.80 -6.95 -8.65
C LYS A 80 2.36 -6.46 -8.67
N ILE A 81 1.75 -6.28 -7.49
CA ILE A 81 0.35 -5.83 -7.40
C ILE A 81 0.18 -4.43 -7.99
N LEU A 82 1.10 -3.51 -7.69
CA LEU A 82 1.04 -2.15 -8.22
C LEU A 82 1.31 -2.11 -9.73
N ALA A 83 2.18 -2.99 -10.25
CA ALA A 83 2.36 -3.17 -11.69
C ALA A 83 1.08 -3.70 -12.37
N GLU A 84 0.43 -4.71 -11.78
CA GLU A 84 -0.85 -5.22 -12.30
C GLU A 84 -1.95 -4.15 -12.26
N MET A 85 -2.00 -3.33 -11.20
CA MET A 85 -2.94 -2.21 -11.11
C MET A 85 -2.66 -1.15 -12.19
N THR A 86 -1.39 -0.84 -12.44
CA THR A 86 -0.99 0.10 -13.50
C THR A 86 -1.36 -0.41 -14.88
N ASN A 87 -1.11 -1.70 -15.15
CA ASN A 87 -1.52 -2.35 -16.40
C ASN A 87 -3.04 -2.32 -16.57
N PHE A 88 -3.78 -2.64 -15.51
CA PHE A 88 -5.24 -2.56 -15.54
C PHE A 88 -5.73 -1.15 -15.91
N LEU A 89 -5.19 -0.12 -15.26
CA LEU A 89 -5.55 1.28 -15.55
C LEU A 89 -5.15 1.71 -16.98
N TYR A 90 -4.05 1.17 -17.50
CA TYR A 90 -3.64 1.38 -18.89
C TYR A 90 -4.62 0.71 -19.87
N ASP A 91 -5.01 -0.54 -19.61
CA ASP A 91 -5.91 -1.32 -20.47
C ASP A 91 -7.30 -0.68 -20.60
N ILE A 92 -7.79 -0.05 -19.53
CA ILE A 92 -9.09 0.67 -19.53
C ILE A 92 -8.98 2.11 -20.04
N GLY A 93 -7.78 2.58 -20.39
CA GLY A 93 -7.55 3.92 -20.95
C GLY A 93 -7.47 5.06 -19.95
N GLU A 94 -7.42 4.78 -18.64
CA GLU A 94 -7.23 5.80 -17.59
C GLU A 94 -5.78 6.30 -17.54
N ILE A 95 -4.82 5.48 -18.01
CA ILE A 95 -3.41 5.87 -18.15
C ILE A 95 -3.02 5.82 -19.63
N SER A 96 -2.46 6.93 -20.13
CA SER A 96 -2.02 7.06 -21.53
C SER A 96 -0.73 6.32 -21.86
N GLY A 97 0.19 6.18 -20.90
CA GLY A 97 1.53 5.57 -21.10
C GLY A 97 2.49 6.38 -21.98
N LYS A 98 2.05 7.48 -22.60
CA LYS A 98 2.88 8.32 -23.50
C LYS A 98 3.91 9.19 -22.78
N SER A 99 3.67 9.53 -21.52
CA SER A 99 4.52 10.43 -20.74
C SER A 99 4.68 9.86 -19.34
N ILE A 100 5.93 9.75 -18.91
CA ILE A 100 6.29 9.22 -17.59
C ILE A 100 6.94 10.37 -16.80
N PHE A 101 6.32 10.72 -15.68
CA PHE A 101 6.87 11.70 -14.75
C PHE A 101 7.62 10.94 -13.66
N ILE A 102 8.93 11.16 -13.57
CA ILE A 102 9.77 10.58 -12.51
C ILE A 102 10.09 11.70 -11.53
N ASP A 103 9.47 11.65 -10.36
CA ASP A 103 9.79 12.54 -9.25
C ASP A 103 10.67 11.82 -8.22
N GLY A 104 11.68 12.54 -7.72
CA GLY A 104 12.64 12.03 -6.76
C GLY A 104 12.26 12.46 -5.34
N THR A 105 11.82 11.54 -4.49
CA THR A 105 11.66 11.84 -3.06
C THR A 105 12.95 11.58 -2.29
N LYS A 106 13.46 12.61 -1.60
CA LYS A 106 14.60 12.50 -0.68
C LYS A 106 14.11 12.10 0.71
N ILE A 107 14.46 10.90 1.17
CA ILE A 107 14.16 10.43 2.53
C ILE A 107 15.40 10.64 3.40
N GLU A 108 15.33 11.60 4.32
CA GLU A 108 16.45 11.92 5.22
C GLU A 108 16.49 10.92 6.39
N ALA A 109 17.53 10.09 6.43
CA ALA A 109 17.84 9.25 7.57
C ALA A 109 19.06 9.82 8.28
N TYR A 110 18.86 10.52 9.39
CA TYR A 110 19.92 10.85 10.36
C TYR A 110 21.15 11.57 9.76
N ALA A 111 20.98 12.44 8.78
CA ALA A 111 22.04 13.27 8.22
C ALA A 111 21.74 14.74 8.48
N ASN A 112 22.76 15.51 8.85
CA ASN A 112 22.70 16.97 8.94
C ASN A 112 22.06 17.51 7.65
N LYS A 113 21.24 18.58 7.74
CA LYS A 113 20.51 19.19 6.62
C LYS A 113 21.38 19.46 5.38
N TYR A 114 22.70 19.54 5.57
CA TYR A 114 23.71 19.84 4.57
C TYR A 114 24.57 18.65 4.10
N THR A 115 24.34 17.42 4.59
CA THR A 115 25.13 16.24 4.19
C THR A 115 24.27 15.20 3.48
N PHE A 116 24.79 14.69 2.37
CA PHE A 116 24.15 13.66 1.56
C PHE A 116 25.11 12.51 1.34
N VAL A 117 24.58 11.28 1.38
CA VAL A 117 25.34 10.06 1.13
C VAL A 117 24.57 9.23 0.11
N TRP A 118 25.24 8.83 -0.97
CA TRP A 118 24.62 8.07 -2.04
C TRP A 118 24.34 6.63 -1.61
N LYS A 119 23.20 6.06 -2.02
CA LYS A 119 22.83 4.66 -1.71
C LYS A 119 23.97 3.69 -2.00
N LYS A 120 24.63 3.84 -3.16
CA LYS A 120 25.79 3.03 -3.58
C LYS A 120 26.97 3.10 -2.61
N ALA A 121 27.21 4.27 -2.00
CA ALA A 121 28.26 4.47 -1.01
C ALA A 121 27.90 3.85 0.35
N VAL A 122 26.62 3.89 0.74
CA VAL A 122 26.14 3.25 1.98
C VAL A 122 26.25 1.73 1.85
N THR A 123 25.76 1.14 0.74
CA THR A 123 25.83 -0.31 0.50
C THR A 123 27.24 -0.87 0.32
N LYS A 124 28.25 -0.01 0.06
CA LYS A 124 29.65 -0.43 -0.06
C LYS A 124 30.38 -0.46 1.29
N ASN A 125 29.94 0.38 2.23
CA ASN A 125 30.63 0.62 3.50
C ASN A 125 29.89 0.01 4.71
N MET A 126 28.72 -0.60 4.50
CA MET A 126 28.05 -1.51 5.42
C MET A 126 28.27 -2.94 4.96
#